data_AF-A0A1Q8CDQ1-F1
#
_entry.id   AF-A0A1Q8CDQ1-F1
#
_cell.length_a   1.000
_cell.length_b   1.000
_cell.length_c   1.000
_cell.angle_alpha   90.00
_cell.angle_beta   90.00
_cell.angle_gamma   90.00
#
_symmetry.space_group_name_H-M   'P 1'
#
loop_
_entity.id
_entity.type
_entity.pdbx_description
1 polymer ?
#
loop_
_entity_poly.entity_id
_entity_poly.type
_entity_poly.pdbx_seq_one_letter_code
_entity_poly.pdbx_strand_id
1 'polypeptide(L)'
;MNRVIVLLTALGLLVVPSAAVRSGATITVLQLNICHGGMAGCYRGDAALTRAAEVIRSSEPQVLSVNEACSGDVARLRPAMGNARALFVAARNLDGTPVRCRDGDQRYGNIIMVADSFGDHRGESGTYTAQYTAADGHRELRSWGCLRTPALHACTTHLSADHAPTALAQCRDLLRRAAGFPGPAVVVGDLNLTEHGSPSIRRCDPPGFSRGGDGAVQHLYAGEDLSLRGIRRLDMAGTTDHPGLVVTLCLEPPVSRALT
;
A
#
# COMPACT_ATOMS: atom_id res chain seq x y z
N MET A 1 -53.40 -34.73 -35.19
CA MET A 1 -52.51 -33.56 -35.40
C MET A 1 -52.97 -32.46 -34.44
N ASN A 2 -52.23 -31.87 -33.52
CA ASN A 2 -50.88 -32.01 -32.96
C ASN A 2 -51.01 -31.50 -31.50
N ARG A 3 -50.46 -32.21 -30.51
CA ARG A 3 -50.35 -31.68 -29.13
C ARG A 3 -49.03 -30.92 -29.02
N VAL A 4 -49.10 -29.61 -28.79
CA VAL A 4 -47.93 -28.77 -28.50
C VAL A 4 -47.67 -28.83 -27.00
N ILE A 5 -46.48 -29.33 -26.61
CA ILE A 5 -45.99 -29.31 -25.23
C ILE A 5 -45.03 -28.12 -25.12
N VAL A 6 -45.38 -27.13 -24.32
CA VAL A 6 -44.52 -25.99 -23.98
C VAL A 6 -43.72 -26.37 -22.74
N LEU A 7 -42.41 -26.61 -22.90
CA LEU A 7 -41.48 -26.74 -21.77
C LEU A 7 -41.08 -25.35 -21.27
N LEU A 8 -41.49 -25.01 -20.05
CA LEU A 8 -40.98 -23.87 -19.30
C LEU A 8 -39.67 -24.27 -18.61
N THR A 9 -38.53 -23.92 -19.21
CA THR A 9 -37.23 -23.98 -18.55
C THR A 9 -37.08 -22.80 -17.60
N ALA A 10 -37.23 -23.06 -16.30
CA ALA A 10 -36.90 -22.11 -15.24
C ALA A 10 -35.37 -21.99 -15.12
N LEU A 11 -34.82 -20.86 -15.60
CA LEU A 11 -33.41 -20.53 -15.45
C LEU A 11 -33.20 -19.96 -14.04
N GLY A 12 -32.75 -20.81 -13.11
CA GLY A 12 -32.38 -20.39 -11.76
C GLY A 12 -31.11 -19.54 -11.79
N LEU A 13 -31.25 -18.23 -11.57
CA LEU A 13 -30.11 -17.35 -11.31
C LEU A 13 -29.49 -17.72 -9.95
N LEU A 14 -28.33 -18.39 -10.00
CA LEU A 14 -27.46 -18.56 -8.83
C LEU A 14 -26.87 -17.19 -8.47
N VAL A 15 -27.50 -16.51 -7.53
CA VAL A 15 -26.91 -15.32 -6.89
C VAL A 15 -25.79 -15.83 -5.98
N VAL A 16 -24.54 -15.70 -6.43
CA VAL A 16 -23.38 -15.95 -5.58
C VAL A 16 -23.32 -14.81 -4.56
N PRO A 17 -23.43 -15.09 -3.24
CA PRO A 17 -23.34 -14.03 -2.25
C PRO A 17 -21.91 -13.45 -2.27
N SER A 18 -21.80 -12.14 -2.53
CA SER A 18 -20.55 -11.41 -2.27
C SER A 18 -20.18 -11.60 -0.80
N ALA A 19 -18.98 -12.14 -0.55
CA ALA A 19 -18.45 -12.29 0.79
C ALA A 19 -18.25 -10.89 1.40
N ALA A 20 -19.22 -10.43 2.18
CA ALA A 20 -19.04 -9.26 3.02
C ALA A 20 -17.99 -9.60 4.07
N VAL A 21 -16.92 -8.80 4.15
CA VAL A 21 -15.96 -8.89 5.26
C VAL A 21 -16.73 -8.59 6.55
N ARG A 22 -16.68 -9.53 7.50
CA ARG A 22 -17.45 -9.43 8.73
C ARG A 22 -16.78 -8.42 9.66
N SER A 23 -17.60 -7.64 10.37
CA SER A 23 -17.11 -6.90 11.53
C SER A 23 -16.34 -7.83 12.47
N GLY A 24 -15.24 -7.34 13.03
CA GLY A 24 -14.31 -8.13 13.83
C GLY A 24 -13.25 -8.89 13.00
N ALA A 25 -13.30 -8.82 11.67
CA ALA A 25 -12.26 -9.40 10.83
C ALA A 25 -10.91 -8.72 11.08
N THR A 26 -9.87 -9.54 11.27
CA THR A 26 -8.50 -9.07 11.41
C THR A 26 -7.85 -8.89 10.05
N ILE A 27 -7.18 -7.76 9.85
CA ILE A 27 -6.44 -7.42 8.64
C ILE A 27 -4.97 -7.19 9.02
N THR A 28 -4.08 -7.97 8.44
CA THR A 28 -2.63 -7.82 8.53
C THR A 28 -2.14 -7.02 7.33
N VAL A 29 -1.49 -5.89 7.62
CA VAL A 29 -0.79 -5.06 6.64
C VAL A 29 0.71 -5.21 6.84
N LEU A 30 1.46 -5.49 5.77
CA LEU A 30 2.91 -5.53 5.75
C LEU A 30 3.46 -4.40 4.91
N GLN A 31 4.44 -3.69 5.46
CA GLN A 31 5.20 -2.64 4.80
C GLN A 31 6.68 -2.99 4.79
N LEU A 32 7.28 -2.95 3.60
CA LEU A 32 8.70 -3.19 3.38
C LEU A 32 9.29 -2.03 2.58
N ASN A 33 10.43 -1.48 3.00
CA ASN A 33 11.36 -0.81 2.09
C ASN A 33 12.54 -1.79 1.88
N ILE A 34 12.71 -2.29 0.65
CA ILE A 34 13.65 -3.40 0.39
C ILE A 34 14.96 -2.94 -0.25
N CYS A 35 15.13 -1.65 -0.54
CA CYS A 35 16.29 -1.08 -1.23
C CYS A 35 16.69 -1.75 -2.56
N HIS A 36 15.85 -2.62 -3.13
CA HIS A 36 16.21 -3.49 -4.25
C HIS A 36 16.37 -2.73 -5.57
N GLY A 37 15.76 -1.55 -5.66
CA GLY A 37 15.97 -0.58 -6.73
C GLY A 37 17.41 -0.18 -6.97
N GLY A 38 18.26 -0.27 -5.95
CA GLY A 38 19.68 0.07 -6.03
C GLY A 38 19.99 1.57 -5.97
N MET A 39 19.00 2.39 -5.60
CA MET A 39 19.14 3.84 -5.49
C MET A 39 19.75 4.27 -4.15
N ALA A 40 19.54 3.48 -3.09
CA ALA A 40 20.06 3.72 -1.75
C ALA A 40 21.30 2.84 -1.43
N GLY A 41 22.11 3.27 -0.46
CA GLY A 41 23.34 2.56 -0.04
C GLY A 41 23.10 1.19 0.63
N CYS A 42 21.86 0.92 1.04
CA CYS A 42 21.38 -0.35 1.58
C CYS A 42 21.19 -1.44 0.52
N TYR A 43 21.44 -1.18 -0.77
CA TYR A 43 21.30 -2.18 -1.84
C TYR A 43 22.14 -3.45 -1.58
N ARG A 44 21.49 -4.62 -1.61
CA ARG A 44 22.13 -5.94 -1.49
C ARG A 44 21.73 -6.92 -2.60
N GLY A 45 21.12 -6.43 -3.68
CA GLY A 45 20.60 -7.27 -4.77
C GLY A 45 19.52 -8.24 -4.30
N ASP A 46 19.45 -9.39 -4.96
CA ASP A 46 18.40 -10.41 -4.80
C ASP A 46 18.25 -11.00 -3.38
N ALA A 47 19.24 -10.81 -2.51
CA ALA A 47 19.13 -11.17 -1.10
C ALA A 47 17.92 -10.48 -0.43
N ALA A 48 17.66 -9.22 -0.76
CA ALA A 48 16.52 -8.46 -0.24
C ALA A 48 15.17 -9.07 -0.65
N LEU A 49 15.05 -9.55 -1.89
CA LEU A 49 13.83 -10.19 -2.38
C LEU A 49 13.60 -11.55 -1.76
N THR A 50 14.66 -12.34 -1.58
CA THR A 50 14.58 -13.64 -0.90
C THR A 50 14.04 -13.45 0.51
N ARG A 51 14.62 -12.50 1.26
CA ARG A 51 14.19 -12.19 2.62
C ARG A 51 12.78 -11.60 2.67
N ALA A 52 12.44 -10.69 1.76
CA ALA A 52 11.11 -10.13 1.66
C ALA A 52 10.06 -11.23 1.43
N ALA A 53 10.32 -12.20 0.55
CA ALA A 53 9.41 -13.30 0.30
C ALA A 53 9.20 -14.20 1.53
N GLU A 54 10.23 -14.43 2.35
CA GLU A 54 10.11 -15.15 3.62
C GLU A 54 9.25 -14.38 4.64
N VAL A 55 9.47 -13.08 4.75
CA VAL A 55 8.71 -12.20 5.64
C VAL A 55 7.25 -12.14 5.21
N ILE A 56 6.96 -12.05 3.91
CA ILE A 56 5.59 -12.09 3.39
C ILE A 56 4.93 -13.44 3.75
N ARG A 57 5.59 -14.58 3.49
CA ARG A 57 5.03 -15.91 3.83
C ARG A 57 4.77 -16.08 5.32
N SER A 58 5.69 -15.63 6.18
CA SER A 58 5.57 -15.80 7.63
C SER A 58 4.57 -14.84 8.30
N SER A 59 4.24 -13.74 7.64
CA SER A 59 3.30 -12.73 8.17
C SER A 59 1.90 -12.85 7.56
N GLU A 60 1.75 -13.56 6.44
CA GLU A 60 0.49 -13.79 5.73
C GLU A 60 -0.36 -12.51 5.57
N PRO A 61 0.21 -11.42 5.03
CA PRO A 61 -0.50 -10.16 4.96
C PRO A 61 -1.64 -10.22 3.95
N GLN A 62 -2.72 -9.49 4.20
CA GLN A 62 -3.76 -9.25 3.19
C GLN A 62 -3.55 -7.93 2.43
N VAL A 63 -2.69 -7.05 2.94
CA VAL A 63 -2.19 -5.86 2.23
C VAL A 63 -0.67 -5.81 2.34
N LEU A 64 0.01 -5.74 1.20
CA LEU A 64 1.47 -5.63 1.12
C LEU A 64 1.84 -4.35 0.39
N SER A 65 2.61 -3.49 1.04
CA SER A 65 3.28 -2.35 0.43
C SER A 65 4.79 -2.57 0.40
N VAL A 66 5.41 -2.29 -0.74
CA VAL A 66 6.86 -2.44 -0.95
C VAL A 66 7.39 -1.17 -1.61
N ASN A 67 8.32 -0.49 -0.95
CA ASN A 67 9.07 0.64 -1.50
C ASN A 67 10.45 0.20 -1.99
N GLU A 68 11.01 1.02 -2.87
CA GLU A 68 12.32 0.78 -3.50
C GLU A 68 12.41 -0.55 -4.25
N ALA A 69 11.34 -0.89 -4.98
CA ALA A 69 11.25 -2.10 -5.77
C ALA A 69 11.48 -1.81 -7.26
N CYS A 70 11.85 -2.86 -7.98
CA CYS A 70 11.84 -2.89 -9.42
C CYS A 70 10.51 -3.46 -9.95
N SER A 71 10.10 -3.03 -11.15
CA SER A 71 8.82 -3.46 -11.73
C SER A 71 8.67 -4.98 -11.87
N GLY A 72 9.78 -5.72 -12.06
CA GLY A 72 9.77 -7.18 -12.14
C GLY A 72 9.60 -7.87 -10.78
N ASP A 73 9.82 -7.17 -9.67
CA ASP A 73 9.72 -7.73 -8.32
C ASP A 73 8.29 -8.15 -7.98
N VAL A 74 7.29 -7.54 -8.64
CA VAL A 74 5.88 -7.96 -8.56
C VAL A 74 5.73 -9.46 -8.84
N ALA A 75 6.33 -9.96 -9.93
CA ALA A 75 6.23 -11.36 -10.31
C ALA A 75 6.95 -12.29 -9.32
N ARG A 76 7.99 -11.78 -8.66
CA ARG A 76 8.84 -12.53 -7.72
C ARG A 76 8.24 -12.60 -6.31
N LEU A 77 7.55 -11.54 -5.88
CA LEU A 77 6.95 -11.45 -4.55
C LEU A 77 5.51 -11.99 -4.51
N ARG A 78 4.76 -11.91 -5.62
CA ARG A 78 3.36 -12.37 -5.68
C ARG A 78 3.17 -13.82 -5.21
N PRO A 79 4.02 -14.80 -5.53
CA PRO A 79 3.85 -16.16 -5.02
C PRO A 79 3.89 -16.26 -3.49
N ALA A 80 4.62 -15.37 -2.81
CA ALA A 80 4.65 -15.32 -1.35
C ALA A 80 3.36 -14.70 -0.77
N MET A 81 2.75 -13.76 -1.48
CA MET A 81 1.49 -13.10 -1.12
C MET A 81 0.27 -14.01 -1.33
N GLY A 82 0.31 -14.88 -2.35
CA GLY A 82 -0.83 -15.69 -2.77
C GLY A 82 -1.75 -14.93 -3.75
N ASN A 83 -3.06 -15.23 -3.70
CA ASN A 83 -4.05 -14.63 -4.58
C ASN A 83 -4.28 -13.16 -4.22
N ALA A 84 -3.67 -12.27 -4.98
CA ALA A 84 -3.74 -10.84 -4.78
C ALA A 84 -3.62 -10.08 -6.10
N ARG A 85 -4.29 -8.93 -6.16
CA ARG A 85 -4.02 -7.93 -7.19
C ARG A 85 -2.79 -7.13 -6.81
N ALA A 86 -1.90 -6.95 -7.77
CA ALA A 86 -0.75 -6.06 -7.64
C ALA A 86 -0.91 -4.80 -8.50
N LEU A 87 -0.39 -3.69 -8.01
CA LEU A 87 -0.17 -2.45 -8.74
C LEU A 87 1.27 -2.00 -8.50
N PHE A 88 2.03 -1.83 -9.58
CA PHE A 88 3.35 -1.18 -9.56
C PHE A 88 3.21 0.27 -10.00
N VAL A 89 3.84 1.19 -9.27
CA VAL A 89 3.87 2.61 -9.61
C VAL A 89 5.30 3.08 -9.66
N ALA A 90 5.73 3.56 -10.83
CA ALA A 90 7.09 4.06 -11.02
C ALA A 90 7.29 5.41 -10.33
N ALA A 91 8.48 5.64 -9.77
CA ALA A 91 8.98 7.00 -9.60
C ALA A 91 9.40 7.58 -10.96
N ARG A 92 9.52 8.91 -11.05
CA ARG A 92 9.87 9.58 -12.31
C ARG A 92 11.06 10.50 -12.13
N ASN A 93 11.82 10.71 -13.19
CA ASN A 93 12.78 11.80 -13.27
C ASN A 93 12.04 13.14 -13.40
N LEU A 94 12.75 14.26 -13.21
CA LEU A 94 12.19 15.62 -13.42
C LEU A 94 11.63 15.85 -14.82
N ASP A 95 12.16 15.16 -15.84
CA ASP A 95 11.67 15.19 -17.22
C ASP A 95 10.44 14.29 -17.46
N GLY A 96 9.93 13.64 -16.41
CA GLY A 96 8.78 12.75 -16.44
C GLY A 96 9.08 11.32 -16.89
N THR A 97 10.30 11.01 -17.34
CA THR A 97 10.69 9.64 -17.70
C THR A 97 10.76 8.74 -16.44
N PRO A 98 10.55 7.42 -16.53
CA PRO A 98 10.67 6.55 -15.37
C PRO A 98 12.10 6.49 -14.83
N VAL A 99 12.24 6.49 -13.49
CA VAL A 99 13.51 6.10 -12.85
C VAL A 99 13.76 4.62 -13.13
N ARG A 100 15.03 4.26 -13.40
CA ARG A 100 15.45 2.87 -13.66
C ARG A 100 16.10 2.28 -12.44
N CYS A 101 15.91 0.99 -12.24
CA CYS A 101 16.69 0.24 -11.28
C CYS A 101 18.15 0.17 -11.69
N ARG A 102 19.04 0.02 -10.71
CA ARG A 102 20.49 -0.05 -10.92
C ARG A 102 20.90 -1.18 -11.87
N ASP A 103 20.36 -2.38 -11.66
CA ASP A 103 20.80 -3.60 -12.35
C ASP A 103 19.85 -4.01 -13.50
N GLY A 104 19.44 -3.04 -14.33
CA GLY A 104 18.75 -3.29 -15.60
C GLY A 104 17.69 -2.26 -15.98
N ASP A 105 16.95 -2.54 -17.07
CA ASP A 105 15.99 -1.59 -17.64
C ASP A 105 14.64 -1.52 -16.90
N GLN A 106 14.51 -2.24 -15.78
CA GLN A 106 13.29 -2.23 -14.98
C GLN A 106 13.04 -0.84 -14.38
N ARG A 107 11.77 -0.51 -14.17
CA ARG A 107 11.40 0.77 -13.54
C ARG A 107 11.50 0.63 -12.03
N TYR A 108 12.02 1.66 -11.39
CA TYR A 108 12.08 1.81 -9.94
C TYR A 108 10.78 2.43 -9.40
N GLY A 109 10.31 1.97 -8.25
CA GLY A 109 9.15 2.56 -7.58
C GLY A 109 8.55 1.71 -6.47
N ASN A 110 7.23 1.78 -6.37
CA ASN A 110 6.44 1.20 -5.29
C ASN A 110 5.55 0.07 -5.80
N ILE A 111 5.28 -0.92 -4.94
CA ILE A 111 4.31 -1.98 -5.17
C ILE A 111 3.26 -1.92 -4.06
N ILE A 112 1.99 -2.05 -4.42
CA ILE A 112 0.92 -2.42 -3.50
C ILE A 112 0.29 -3.72 -4.00
N MET A 113 0.08 -4.67 -3.10
CA MET A 113 -0.73 -5.86 -3.34
C MET A 113 -1.87 -5.95 -2.32
N VAL A 114 -3.06 -6.30 -2.79
CA VAL A 114 -4.25 -6.48 -1.95
C VAL A 114 -4.85 -7.84 -2.28
N ALA A 115 -5.14 -8.62 -1.25
CA ALA A 115 -5.71 -9.97 -1.39
C ALA A 115 -7.05 -9.94 -2.13
N ASP A 116 -7.30 -10.94 -2.98
CA ASP A 116 -8.52 -11.04 -3.78
C ASP A 116 -9.78 -11.29 -2.94
N SER A 117 -9.61 -11.73 -1.69
CA SER A 117 -10.70 -11.88 -0.71
C SER A 117 -11.43 -10.58 -0.39
N PHE A 118 -10.87 -9.42 -0.73
CA PHE A 118 -11.54 -8.12 -0.55
C PHE A 118 -12.45 -7.74 -1.73
N GLY A 119 -12.47 -8.52 -2.81
CA GLY A 119 -13.34 -8.33 -3.98
C GLY A 119 -12.66 -7.61 -5.14
N ASP A 120 -13.48 -7.14 -6.09
CA ASP A 120 -12.99 -6.56 -7.35
C ASP A 120 -12.11 -5.32 -7.12
N HIS A 121 -10.95 -5.29 -7.79
CA HIS A 121 -9.95 -4.26 -7.60
C HIS A 121 -10.03 -3.16 -8.65
N ARG A 122 -9.94 -1.90 -8.19
CA ARG A 122 -9.75 -0.71 -9.04
C ARG A 122 -8.46 -0.02 -8.64
N GLY A 123 -7.49 -0.02 -9.57
CA GLY A 123 -6.21 0.66 -9.38
C GLY A 123 -6.27 2.13 -9.77
N GLU A 124 -5.64 2.98 -8.98
CA GLU A 124 -5.39 4.39 -9.26
C GLU A 124 -3.96 4.74 -8.85
N SER A 125 -3.29 5.62 -9.59
CA SER A 125 -1.92 6.03 -9.25
C SER A 125 -1.61 7.40 -9.83
N GLY A 126 -0.61 8.07 -9.26
CA GLY A 126 -0.14 9.34 -9.78
C GLY A 126 1.17 9.80 -9.16
N THR A 127 1.59 10.98 -9.58
CA THR A 127 2.64 11.75 -8.91
C THR A 127 2.00 12.81 -8.02
N TYR A 128 2.73 13.26 -7.01
CA TYR A 128 2.31 14.39 -6.20
C TYR A 128 2.46 15.72 -6.95
N THR A 129 1.67 16.72 -6.53
CA THR A 129 1.85 18.12 -6.93
C THR A 129 3.09 18.72 -6.25
N ALA A 130 3.26 18.46 -4.95
CA ALA A 130 4.47 18.83 -4.22
C ALA A 130 5.58 17.83 -4.57
N GLN A 131 6.63 18.32 -5.23
CA GLN A 131 7.74 17.52 -5.72
C GLN A 131 9.06 18.26 -5.53
N TYR A 132 10.16 17.53 -5.65
CA TYR A 132 11.46 18.14 -5.83
C TYR A 132 11.51 18.97 -7.12
N THR A 133 12.30 20.02 -7.05
CA THR A 133 12.71 20.88 -8.14
C THR A 133 14.17 20.64 -8.48
N ALA A 134 14.64 21.13 -9.63
CA ALA A 134 16.05 21.06 -9.97
C ALA A 134 16.96 21.75 -8.93
N ALA A 135 16.45 22.78 -8.23
CA ALA A 135 17.18 23.49 -7.19
C ALA A 135 17.39 22.65 -5.92
N ASP A 136 16.58 21.64 -5.68
CA ASP A 136 16.71 20.75 -4.52
C ASP A 136 17.84 19.72 -4.71
N GLY A 137 18.42 19.60 -5.93
CA GLY A 137 19.48 18.64 -6.22
C GLY A 137 19.02 17.19 -6.38
N HIS A 138 17.74 16.91 -6.13
CA HIS A 138 17.12 15.60 -6.30
C HIS A 138 16.37 15.52 -7.61
N ARG A 139 16.51 14.38 -8.30
CA ARG A 139 15.97 14.20 -9.65
C ARG A 139 14.73 13.32 -9.70
N GLU A 140 14.28 12.78 -8.57
CA GLU A 140 13.18 11.82 -8.50
C GLU A 140 11.87 12.45 -8.01
N LEU A 141 10.86 12.50 -8.87
CA LEU A 141 9.47 12.77 -8.51
C LEU A 141 8.85 11.54 -7.83
N ARG A 142 8.30 11.75 -6.64
CA ARG A 142 7.64 10.72 -5.84
C ARG A 142 6.24 10.42 -6.34
N SER A 143 5.80 9.18 -6.16
CA SER A 143 4.52 8.68 -6.66
C SER A 143 3.75 7.89 -5.61
N TRP A 144 2.44 7.79 -5.82
CA TRP A 144 1.51 7.06 -4.98
C TRP A 144 0.67 6.10 -5.82
N GLY A 145 0.21 5.02 -5.20
CA GLY A 145 -0.69 4.05 -5.81
C GLY A 145 -1.73 3.56 -4.82
N CYS A 146 -2.96 3.36 -5.28
CA CYS A 146 -4.05 2.83 -4.48
C CYS A 146 -4.74 1.68 -5.21
N LEU A 147 -5.01 0.60 -4.49
CA LEU A 147 -5.93 -0.46 -4.89
C LEU A 147 -7.19 -0.34 -4.03
N ARG A 148 -8.32 -0.09 -4.70
CA ARG A 148 -9.64 0.01 -4.08
C ARG A 148 -10.44 -1.24 -4.31
N THR A 149 -11.10 -1.72 -3.27
CA THR A 149 -12.04 -2.84 -3.32
C THR A 149 -13.34 -2.44 -2.62
N PRO A 150 -14.43 -3.22 -2.74
CA PRO A 150 -15.64 -2.98 -1.94
C PRO A 150 -15.43 -3.06 -0.43
N ALA A 151 -14.42 -3.83 0.04
CA ALA A 151 -14.21 -4.08 1.46
C ALA A 151 -13.06 -3.26 2.09
N LEU A 152 -12.09 -2.80 1.29
CA LEU A 152 -10.90 -2.09 1.76
C LEU A 152 -10.26 -1.26 0.63
N HIS A 153 -9.84 -0.04 0.96
CA HIS A 153 -8.98 0.79 0.12
C HIS A 153 -7.57 0.81 0.69
N ALA A 154 -6.55 0.46 -0.11
CA ALA A 154 -5.17 0.45 0.34
C ALA A 154 -4.28 1.28 -0.58
N CYS A 155 -3.50 2.19 -0.01
CA CYS A 155 -2.55 3.01 -0.74
C CYS A 155 -1.11 2.80 -0.27
N THR A 156 -0.17 2.89 -1.21
CA THR A 156 1.28 2.90 -1.00
C THR A 156 1.90 4.20 -1.49
N THR A 157 3.02 4.59 -0.86
CA THR A 157 3.89 5.65 -1.32
C THR A 157 5.30 5.53 -0.73
N HIS A 158 6.26 6.25 -1.33
CA HIS A 158 7.58 6.53 -0.77
C HIS A 158 7.80 8.05 -0.90
N LEU A 159 7.82 8.76 0.23
CA LEU A 159 7.86 10.22 0.23
C LEU A 159 9.28 10.78 0.06
N SER A 160 9.38 12.08 -0.20
CA SER A 160 10.66 12.80 -0.29
C SER A 160 11.53 12.54 0.96
N ALA A 161 12.74 12.01 0.79
CA ALA A 161 13.65 11.67 1.89
C ALA A 161 14.39 12.90 2.44
N ASP A 162 14.89 13.74 1.55
CA ASP A 162 15.80 14.83 1.90
C ASP A 162 15.13 16.20 2.06
N HIS A 163 13.81 16.28 1.93
CA HIS A 163 13.07 17.54 2.09
C HIS A 163 11.75 17.33 2.84
N ALA A 164 11.82 17.37 4.17
CA ALA A 164 10.71 17.08 5.06
C ALA A 164 9.46 17.96 4.83
N PRO A 165 9.54 19.27 4.48
CA PRO A 165 8.36 20.03 4.09
C PRO A 165 7.64 19.49 2.84
N THR A 166 8.39 18.99 1.85
CA THR A 166 7.81 18.36 0.65
C THR A 166 7.18 17.03 1.02
N ALA A 167 7.86 16.20 1.81
CA ALA A 167 7.31 14.95 2.32
C ALA A 167 5.99 15.18 3.07
N LEU A 168 5.92 16.19 3.95
CA LEU A 168 4.68 16.53 4.66
C LEU A 168 3.55 16.93 3.70
N ALA A 169 3.84 17.72 2.67
CA ALA A 169 2.84 18.11 1.68
C ALA A 169 2.31 16.90 0.89
N GLN A 170 3.20 15.98 0.50
CA GLN A 170 2.84 14.72 -0.18
C GLN A 170 2.02 13.80 0.73
N CYS A 171 2.42 13.67 2.00
CA CYS A 171 1.73 12.88 3.01
C CYS A 171 0.27 13.35 3.17
N ARG A 172 0.09 14.67 3.34
CA ARG A 172 -1.25 15.29 3.44
C ARG A 172 -2.08 15.13 2.16
N ASP A 173 -1.45 15.16 0.98
CA ASP A 173 -2.18 14.95 -0.26
C ASP A 173 -2.75 13.53 -0.34
N LEU A 174 -1.94 12.51 -0.04
CA LEU A 174 -2.39 11.13 -0.09
C LEU A 174 -3.44 10.84 0.98
N LEU A 175 -3.27 11.36 2.20
CA LEU A 175 -4.24 11.15 3.28
C LEU A 175 -5.58 11.85 3.02
N ARG A 176 -5.60 13.03 2.40
CA ARG A 176 -6.85 13.64 1.95
C ARG A 176 -7.58 12.78 0.91
N ARG A 177 -6.84 12.16 -0.02
CA ARG A 177 -7.43 11.21 -0.99
C ARG A 177 -8.02 9.99 -0.29
N ALA A 178 -7.26 9.39 0.64
CA ALA A 178 -7.70 8.22 1.39
C ALA A 178 -8.93 8.51 2.26
N ALA A 179 -8.98 9.67 2.93
CA ALA A 179 -10.13 10.12 3.71
C ALA A 179 -11.39 10.36 2.86
N GLY A 180 -11.23 10.56 1.55
CA GLY A 180 -12.35 10.70 0.61
C GLY A 180 -12.90 9.36 0.10
N PHE A 181 -12.31 8.22 0.45
CA PHE A 181 -12.82 6.93 0.00
C PHE A 181 -14.03 6.48 0.84
N PRO A 182 -15.03 5.82 0.22
CA PRO A 182 -16.15 5.27 0.96
C PRO A 182 -15.74 3.97 1.67
N GLY A 183 -15.62 4.02 2.99
CA GLY A 183 -15.34 2.86 3.86
C GLY A 183 -13.88 2.69 4.28
N PRO A 184 -13.48 1.50 4.75
CA PRO A 184 -12.19 1.26 5.37
C PRO A 184 -11.02 1.63 4.46
N ALA A 185 -10.10 2.45 4.96
CA ALA A 185 -8.94 2.90 4.20
C ALA A 185 -7.64 2.74 4.99
N VAL A 186 -6.59 2.25 4.32
CA VAL A 186 -5.22 2.23 4.83
C VAL A 186 -4.27 2.96 3.88
N VAL A 187 -3.37 3.75 4.45
CA VAL A 187 -2.22 4.32 3.74
C VAL A 187 -0.97 3.83 4.43
N VAL A 188 -0.05 3.24 3.69
CA VAL A 188 1.13 2.62 4.27
C VAL A 188 2.35 2.84 3.38
N GLY A 189 3.50 3.10 3.97
CA GLY A 189 4.71 3.39 3.19
C GLY A 189 5.87 3.85 4.04
N ASP A 190 7.00 4.07 3.38
CA ASP A 190 8.10 4.88 3.89
C ASP A 190 7.77 6.36 3.68
N LEU A 191 7.39 7.03 4.77
CA LEU A 191 6.94 8.42 4.72
C LEU A 191 8.07 9.42 4.95
N ASN A 192 9.31 8.96 5.21
CA ASN A 192 10.48 9.83 5.41
C ASN A 192 10.26 10.99 6.40
N LEU A 193 9.36 10.79 7.36
CA LEU A 193 9.02 11.74 8.41
C LEU A 193 9.07 11.00 9.74
N THR A 194 9.67 11.63 10.74
CA THR A 194 9.82 11.06 12.07
C THR A 194 8.95 11.80 13.08
N GLU A 195 8.69 11.16 14.21
CA GLU A 195 7.95 11.74 15.35
C GLU A 195 8.56 13.05 15.84
N HIS A 196 9.90 13.10 15.92
CA HIS A 196 10.67 14.24 16.41
C HIS A 196 11.29 15.08 15.27
N GLY A 197 10.87 14.84 14.03
CA GLY A 197 11.35 15.58 12.86
C GLY A 197 10.82 17.02 12.80
N SER A 198 11.41 17.81 11.90
CA SER A 198 10.95 19.17 11.59
C SER A 198 10.74 19.32 10.08
N PRO A 199 9.47 19.29 9.59
CA PRO A 199 8.25 19.00 10.33
C PRO A 199 8.13 17.54 10.83
N SER A 200 7.35 17.37 11.90
CA SER A 200 7.02 16.05 12.47
C SER A 200 5.93 15.36 11.65
N ILE A 201 5.99 14.01 11.59
CA ILE A 201 4.92 13.17 11.01
C ILE A 201 3.54 13.45 11.61
N ARG A 202 3.45 13.89 12.88
CA ARG A 202 2.18 14.25 13.53
C ARG A 202 1.42 15.35 12.80
N ARG A 203 2.11 16.19 12.03
CA ARG A 203 1.48 17.24 11.22
C ARG A 203 0.75 16.68 10.00
N CYS A 204 0.93 15.40 9.70
CA CYS A 204 0.25 14.71 8.63
C CYS A 204 -1.06 14.05 9.10
N ASP A 205 -1.25 13.82 10.40
CA ASP A 205 -2.40 13.10 10.96
C ASP A 205 -3.74 13.79 10.58
N PRO A 206 -4.56 13.18 9.70
CA PRO A 206 -5.86 13.74 9.33
C PRO A 206 -6.91 13.35 10.38
N PRO A 207 -8.02 14.10 10.49
CA PRO A 207 -9.17 13.66 11.27
C PRO A 207 -9.66 12.29 10.82
N GLY A 208 -10.09 11.45 11.76
CA GLY A 208 -10.66 10.13 11.48
C GLY A 208 -9.63 9.05 11.09
N PHE A 209 -8.34 9.28 11.30
CA PHE A 209 -7.31 8.26 11.14
C PHE A 209 -6.53 8.02 12.43
N SER A 210 -6.20 6.76 12.67
CA SER A 210 -5.18 6.33 13.63
C SER A 210 -3.88 6.05 12.89
N ARG A 211 -2.73 6.17 13.58
CA ARG A 211 -1.41 5.90 13.01
C ARG A 211 -0.63 4.90 13.84
N GLY A 212 0.08 4.01 13.16
CA GLY A 212 1.15 3.17 13.68
C GLY A 212 2.41 3.30 12.85
N GLY A 213 3.56 2.86 13.37
CA GLY A 213 4.83 2.91 12.64
C GLY A 213 5.92 2.10 13.31
N ASP A 214 7.09 2.07 12.68
CA ASP A 214 8.29 1.37 13.17
C ASP A 214 9.08 2.16 14.24
N GLY A 215 8.62 3.37 14.56
CA GLY A 215 9.34 4.33 15.42
C GLY A 215 10.35 5.19 14.68
N ALA A 216 10.45 5.04 13.36
CA ALA A 216 11.32 5.78 12.47
C ALA A 216 10.48 6.39 11.32
N VAL A 217 10.66 5.91 10.09
CA VAL A 217 10.12 6.54 8.87
C VAL A 217 9.04 5.71 8.18
N GLN A 218 8.85 4.44 8.54
CA GLN A 218 7.75 3.64 8.00
C GLN A 218 6.50 3.81 8.86
N HIS A 219 5.41 4.23 8.24
CA HIS A 219 4.13 4.47 8.92
C HIS A 219 2.97 3.81 8.19
N LEU A 220 1.93 3.53 8.96
CA LEU A 220 0.61 3.14 8.52
C LEU A 220 -0.42 4.08 9.13
N TYR A 221 -1.34 4.56 8.30
CA TYR A 221 -2.56 5.25 8.68
C TYR A 221 -3.77 4.34 8.42
N ALA A 222 -4.66 4.23 9.38
CA ALA A 222 -5.90 3.45 9.29
C ALA A 222 -7.10 4.37 9.57
N GLY A 223 -8.06 4.40 8.66
CA GLY A 223 -9.31 5.16 8.81
C GLY A 223 -10.19 4.65 9.96
N GLU A 224 -11.21 5.41 10.33
CA GLU A 224 -12.03 5.17 11.53
C GLU A 224 -12.79 3.84 11.56
N ASP A 225 -13.05 3.23 10.40
CA ASP A 225 -13.63 1.88 10.30
C ASP A 225 -12.62 0.77 10.72
N LEU A 226 -11.38 1.14 11.04
CA LEU A 226 -10.29 0.24 11.37
C LEU A 226 -9.64 0.64 12.70
N SER A 227 -9.58 -0.29 13.64
CA SER A 227 -8.81 -0.11 14.87
C SER A 227 -7.44 -0.76 14.77
N LEU A 228 -6.42 -0.06 15.24
CA LEU A 228 -5.08 -0.60 15.37
C LEU A 228 -5.01 -1.55 16.58
N ARG A 229 -4.65 -2.81 16.33
CA ARG A 229 -4.57 -3.87 17.35
C ARG A 229 -3.15 -4.27 17.72
N GLY A 230 -2.22 -4.15 16.78
CA GLY A 230 -0.83 -4.52 17.03
C GLY A 230 0.12 -3.95 16.00
N ILE A 231 1.36 -3.71 16.43
CA ILE A 231 2.47 -3.31 15.58
C ILE A 231 3.65 -4.19 15.94
N ARG A 232 4.30 -4.76 14.92
CA ARG A 232 5.48 -5.59 15.10
C ARG A 232 6.50 -5.26 14.01
N ARG A 233 7.77 -5.23 14.42
CA ARG A 233 8.91 -5.13 13.51
C ARG A 233 9.47 -6.52 13.25
N LEU A 234 9.79 -6.79 12.00
CA LEU A 234 10.43 -8.01 11.54
C LEU A 234 11.84 -7.69 11.10
N ASP A 235 12.78 -8.52 11.54
CA ASP A 235 14.17 -8.40 11.12
C ASP A 235 14.32 -8.79 9.64
N MET A 236 14.96 -7.90 8.87
CA MET A 236 15.29 -8.10 7.46
C MET A 236 16.72 -8.65 7.27
N ALA A 237 17.36 -9.16 8.32
CA ALA A 237 18.65 -9.86 8.27
C ALA A 237 19.75 -9.06 7.57
N GLY A 238 19.70 -7.72 7.68
CA GLY A 238 20.66 -6.82 7.05
C GLY A 238 20.59 -6.75 5.51
N THR A 239 19.55 -7.30 4.88
CA THR A 239 19.37 -7.20 3.42
C THR A 239 18.81 -5.85 2.97
N THR A 240 18.31 -5.07 3.92
CA THR A 240 17.90 -3.65 3.84
C THR A 240 18.19 -3.02 5.21
N ASP A 241 18.25 -1.70 5.29
CA ASP A 241 18.36 -0.93 6.54
C ASP A 241 17.01 -0.70 7.23
N HIS A 242 15.92 -1.10 6.59
CA HIS A 242 14.56 -0.99 7.10
C HIS A 242 14.05 -2.30 7.72
N PRO A 243 13.35 -2.26 8.88
CA PRO A 243 12.61 -3.41 9.35
C PRO A 243 11.37 -3.67 8.47
N GLY A 244 10.90 -4.91 8.46
CA GLY A 244 9.54 -5.18 8.01
C GLY A 244 8.54 -4.68 9.05
N LEU A 245 7.59 -3.83 8.65
CA LEU A 245 6.56 -3.30 9.53
C LEU A 245 5.25 -4.08 9.33
N VAL A 246 4.88 -4.88 10.32
CA VAL A 246 3.59 -5.60 10.37
C VAL A 246 2.63 -4.83 11.27
N VAL A 247 1.46 -4.50 10.73
CA VAL A 247 0.37 -3.89 11.49
C VAL A 247 -0.85 -4.78 11.42
N THR A 248 -1.44 -5.06 12.59
CA THR A 248 -2.68 -5.80 12.72
C THR A 248 -3.80 -4.81 13.01
N LEU A 249 -4.82 -4.82 12.15
CA LEU A 249 -6.01 -4.00 12.23
C LEU A 249 -7.23 -4.88 12.46
N CYS A 250 -8.29 -4.31 13.01
CA CYS A 250 -9.60 -4.96 13.10
C CYS A 250 -10.64 -4.08 12.41
N LEU A 251 -11.50 -4.69 11.60
CA LEU A 251 -12.65 -4.01 11.01
C LEU A 251 -13.70 -3.75 12.09
N GLU A 252 -13.95 -2.48 12.36
CA GLU A 252 -14.98 -2.05 13.29
C GLU A 252 -16.38 -2.23 12.68
N PRO A 253 -17.41 -2.51 13.49
CA PRO A 253 -18.78 -2.48 13.01
C PRO A 253 -19.12 -1.07 12.51
N PRO A 254 -19.96 -0.95 11.47
CA PRO A 254 -20.39 0.36 10.99
C PRO A 254 -21.03 1.11 12.15
N VAL A 255 -20.45 2.25 12.53
CA VAL A 255 -21.06 3.14 13.50
C VAL A 255 -22.36 3.63 12.87
N SER A 256 -23.49 3.37 13.52
CA SER A 256 -24.79 3.95 13.13
C SER A 256 -24.63 5.47 13.12
N ARG A 257 -24.28 6.05 11.97
CA ARG A 257 -24.29 7.48 11.77
C ARG A 257 -25.76 7.89 11.84
N ALA A 258 -26.20 8.32 13.01
CA ALA A 258 -27.48 8.98 13.16
C ALA A 258 -27.47 10.16 12.19
N LEU A 259 -28.39 10.15 11.23
CA LEU A 259 -28.65 11.29 10.36
C LEU A 259 -29.08 12.43 11.29
N THR A 260 -28.19 13.40 11.50
CA THR A 260 -28.52 14.70 12.09
C THR A 260 -28.63 15.72 10.98
#